data_AF-A0A0R3TEI5-F1
#
_entry.id   AF-A0A0R3TEI5-F1
#
_cell.length_a   1.000
_cell.length_b   1.000
_cell.length_c   1.000
_cell.angle_alpha   90.00
_cell.angle_beta   90.00
_cell.angle_gamma   90.00
#
_symmetry.space_group_name_H-M   'P 1'
#
loop_
_entity.id
_entity.type
_entity.pdbx_description
1 polymer ?
#
loop_
_entity_poly.entity_id
_entity_poly.type
_entity_poly.pdbx_seq_one_letter_code
_entity_poly.pdbx_strand_id
1 'polypeptide(L)'
;MAMKTNAIANDFDHSPTETSKKSSTLPFFIKQLEHVIVEDENAVSFKTNLLKWAIKADNLAMANIQSQFIILKSRELEMLKDVLVRVRNWSEISQSANQQRLEDRVVTLLKTALHLIEDVPTSASYAAFRQLMVLLKDADNRNEDFDIYTLRSVSDDEKTDLIKKVVDSSNFNF
;
A
#
# COMPACT_ATOMS: atom_id res chain seq x y z
N MET A 1 -1.54 -39.47 -70.43
CA MET A 1 -2.33 -38.91 -69.31
C MET A 1 -1.36 -38.71 -68.15
N ALA A 2 -0.90 -37.48 -67.88
CA ALA A 2 -1.45 -36.54 -66.90
C ALA A 2 -1.66 -37.23 -65.52
N MET A 3 -1.00 -36.84 -64.43
CA MET A 3 -1.01 -35.49 -63.84
C MET A 3 0.23 -35.17 -62.99
N LYS A 4 0.50 -33.85 -62.91
CA LYS A 4 1.35 -33.15 -61.93
C LYS A 4 0.77 -33.23 -60.51
N THR A 5 1.61 -33.17 -59.49
CA THR A 5 1.34 -32.54 -58.17
C THR A 5 2.69 -32.08 -57.59
N ASN A 6 3.05 -30.81 -57.80
CA ASN A 6 2.87 -29.66 -56.92
C ASN A 6 3.85 -29.60 -55.74
N ALA A 7 4.66 -28.54 -55.77
CA ALA A 7 5.50 -28.05 -54.70
C ALA A 7 4.69 -27.73 -53.44
N ILE A 8 5.27 -27.98 -52.28
CA ILE A 8 4.95 -27.24 -51.06
C ILE A 8 6.28 -26.66 -50.58
N ALA A 9 6.42 -25.36 -50.81
CA ALA A 9 7.44 -24.54 -50.19
C ALA A 9 7.27 -24.62 -48.67
N ASN A 10 8.34 -24.98 -47.96
CA ASN A 10 8.44 -24.69 -46.53
C ASN A 10 8.82 -23.22 -46.41
N ASP A 11 7.84 -22.34 -46.62
CA ASP A 11 7.88 -20.98 -46.05
C ASP A 11 7.62 -21.14 -44.55
N PHE A 12 8.68 -21.44 -43.80
CA PHE A 12 8.70 -21.13 -42.39
C PHE A 12 8.92 -19.63 -42.28
N ASP A 13 7.83 -18.90 -42.49
CA ASP A 13 7.71 -17.47 -42.27
C ASP A 13 8.10 -17.19 -40.80
N HIS A 14 9.32 -16.73 -40.61
CA HIS A 14 9.76 -16.08 -39.38
C HIS A 14 9.15 -14.68 -39.31
N SER A 15 7.83 -14.62 -39.27
CA SER A 15 7.12 -13.41 -38.88
C SER A 15 7.59 -13.06 -37.46
N PRO A 16 8.12 -11.84 -37.22
CA PRO A 16 8.49 -11.43 -35.89
C PRO A 16 7.21 -11.46 -35.04
N THR A 17 7.27 -12.22 -33.95
CA THR A 17 6.20 -12.24 -32.95
C THR A 17 5.93 -10.80 -32.57
N GLU A 18 4.74 -10.32 -32.92
CA GLU A 18 4.26 -9.02 -32.53
C GLU A 18 4.48 -8.90 -31.02
N THR A 19 5.40 -8.03 -30.62
CA THR A 19 5.53 -7.60 -29.24
C THR A 19 4.29 -6.76 -28.94
N SER A 20 3.18 -7.43 -28.66
CA SER A 20 2.02 -6.86 -28.00
C SER A 20 2.55 -6.18 -26.74
N LYS A 21 2.58 -4.84 -26.75
CA LYS A 21 2.91 -4.04 -25.58
C LYS A 21 1.86 -4.38 -24.54
N LYS A 22 2.18 -5.27 -23.60
CA LYS A 22 1.37 -5.48 -22.39
C LYS A 22 1.15 -4.10 -21.77
N SER A 23 -0.11 -3.69 -21.69
CA SER A 23 -0.49 -2.50 -20.95
C SER A 23 -0.15 -2.72 -19.48
N SER A 24 0.60 -1.79 -18.88
CA SER A 24 0.95 -1.82 -17.47
C SER A 24 -0.33 -1.79 -16.61
N THR A 25 -0.43 -2.70 -15.64
CA THR A 25 -1.51 -2.67 -14.63
C THR A 25 -1.10 -1.92 -13.36
N LEU A 26 0.17 -1.47 -13.27
CA LEU A 26 0.67 -0.73 -12.12
C LEU A 26 -0.12 0.56 -11.83
N PRO A 27 -0.48 1.40 -12.82
CA PRO A 27 -1.29 2.60 -12.56
C PRO A 27 -2.64 2.30 -11.92
N PHE A 28 -3.24 1.15 -12.21
CA PHE A 28 -4.48 0.72 -11.59
C PHE A 28 -4.30 0.43 -10.09
N PHE A 29 -3.25 -0.31 -9.73
CA PHE A 29 -2.97 -0.61 -8.32
C PHE A 29 -2.47 0.59 -7.52
N ILE A 30 -1.79 1.55 -8.16
CA ILE A 30 -1.47 2.85 -7.54
C ILE A 30 -2.76 3.59 -7.17
N LYS A 31 -3.74 3.65 -8.07
CA LYS A 31 -5.05 4.26 -7.77
C LYS A 31 -5.82 3.51 -6.69
N GLN A 32 -5.71 2.18 -6.63
CA GLN A 32 -6.29 1.41 -5.53
C GLN A 32 -5.65 1.76 -4.20
N LEU A 33 -4.32 1.89 -4.15
CA LEU A 33 -3.61 2.31 -2.95
C LEU A 33 -4.03 3.72 -2.51
N GLU A 34 -4.16 4.67 -3.44
CA GLU A 34 -4.68 6.01 -3.16
C GLU A 34 -6.08 5.96 -2.55
N HIS A 35 -6.96 5.13 -3.10
CA HIS A 35 -8.32 4.95 -2.59
C HIS A 35 -8.31 4.43 -1.15
N VAL A 36 -7.53 3.38 -0.87
CA VAL A 36 -7.42 2.81 0.48
C VAL A 36 -6.91 3.84 1.48
N ILE A 37 -5.92 4.67 1.10
CA ILE A 37 -5.43 5.75 1.96
C ILE A 37 -6.56 6.73 2.31
N VAL A 38 -7.38 7.11 1.33
CA VAL A 38 -8.53 8.01 1.57
C VAL A 38 -9.58 7.34 2.49
N GLU A 39 -9.85 6.05 2.30
CA GLU A 39 -10.78 5.30 3.16
C GLU A 39 -10.26 5.22 4.61
N ASP A 40 -8.99 4.93 4.80
CA ASP A 40 -8.36 4.87 6.13
C ASP A 40 -8.31 6.25 6.80
N GLU A 41 -8.06 7.33 6.05
CA GLU A 41 -8.15 8.71 6.56
C GLU A 41 -9.56 9.04 7.06
N ASN A 42 -10.59 8.65 6.30
CA ASN A 42 -11.98 8.80 6.69
C ASN A 42 -12.31 7.97 7.93
N ALA A 43 -11.80 6.74 8.02
CA ALA A 43 -11.99 5.89 9.20
C ALA A 43 -11.35 6.50 10.45
N VAL A 44 -10.12 7.01 10.36
CA VAL A 44 -9.44 7.69 11.47
C VAL A 44 -10.21 8.94 11.90
N SER A 45 -10.70 9.75 10.95
CA SER A 45 -11.51 10.94 11.23
C SER A 45 -12.80 10.57 11.98
N PHE A 46 -13.52 9.55 11.50
CA PHE A 46 -14.74 9.07 12.15
C PHE A 46 -14.47 8.57 13.58
N LYS A 47 -13.41 7.78 13.77
CA LYS A 47 -13.03 7.23 15.08
C LYS A 47 -12.56 8.31 16.05
N THR A 48 -11.91 9.36 15.53
CA THR A 48 -11.54 10.56 16.31
C THR A 48 -12.79 11.27 16.83
N ASN A 49 -13.87 11.34 16.04
CA ASN A 49 -15.13 11.87 16.54
C ASN A 49 -15.70 10.96 17.63
N LEU A 50 -15.73 9.64 17.44
CA LEU A 50 -16.19 8.72 18.49
C LEU A 50 -15.37 8.83 19.78
N LEU A 51 -14.06 9.06 19.68
CA LEU A 51 -13.20 9.33 20.82
C LEU A 51 -13.63 10.61 21.57
N LYS A 52 -13.87 11.71 20.86
CA LYS A 52 -14.38 12.96 21.46
C LYS A 52 -15.70 12.74 22.21
N TRP A 53 -16.61 11.95 21.62
CA TRP A 53 -17.86 11.60 22.27
C TRP A 53 -17.64 10.75 23.52
N ALA A 54 -16.77 9.75 23.46
CA ALA A 54 -16.44 8.90 24.61
C ALA A 54 -15.85 9.72 25.78
N ILE A 55 -14.97 10.67 25.47
CA ILE A 55 -14.39 11.60 26.46
C ILE A 55 -15.49 12.44 27.11
N LYS A 56 -16.38 13.05 26.32
CA LYS A 56 -17.49 13.87 26.85
C LYS A 56 -18.47 13.09 27.71
N ALA A 57 -18.59 11.79 27.47
CA ALA A 57 -19.47 10.89 28.21
C ALA A 57 -18.77 10.21 29.40
N ASP A 58 -17.52 10.59 29.72
CA ASP A 58 -16.68 9.96 30.75
C ASP A 58 -16.54 8.42 30.56
N ASN A 59 -16.65 7.94 29.33
CA ASN A 59 -16.56 6.52 28.99
C ASN A 59 -15.12 6.13 28.65
N LEU A 60 -14.33 5.87 29.68
CA LEU A 60 -12.91 5.53 29.55
C LEU A 60 -12.68 4.24 28.73
N ALA A 61 -13.54 3.23 28.86
CA ALA A 61 -13.41 1.99 28.12
C ALA A 61 -13.54 2.24 26.60
N MET A 62 -14.55 3.01 26.19
CA MET A 62 -14.72 3.38 24.79
C MET A 62 -13.59 4.29 24.30
N ALA A 63 -13.15 5.26 25.10
CA ALA A 63 -12.04 6.12 24.76
C ALA A 63 -10.76 5.32 24.48
N ASN A 64 -10.45 4.34 25.34
CA ASN A 64 -9.30 3.46 25.15
C ASN A 64 -9.39 2.63 23.86
N ILE A 65 -10.57 2.07 23.55
CA ILE A 65 -10.80 1.29 22.33
C ILE A 65 -10.62 2.18 21.09
N GLN A 66 -11.21 3.39 21.09
CA GLN A 66 -11.07 4.31 19.95
C GLN A 66 -9.63 4.78 19.78
N SER A 67 -8.93 5.10 20.87
CA SER A 67 -7.52 5.49 20.82
C SER A 67 -6.63 4.40 20.24
N GLN A 68 -6.83 3.14 20.63
CA GLN A 68 -6.08 2.02 20.06
C GLN A 68 -6.30 1.91 18.55
N PHE A 69 -7.55 2.00 18.10
CA PHE A 69 -7.87 1.96 16.67
C PHE A 69 -7.19 3.10 15.92
N ILE A 70 -7.32 4.34 16.41
CA ILE A 70 -6.74 5.52 15.79
C ILE A 70 -5.23 5.37 15.66
N ILE A 71 -4.53 4.97 16.71
CA ILE A 71 -3.07 4.83 16.70
C ILE A 71 -2.63 3.77 15.68
N LEU A 72 -3.25 2.59 15.70
CA LEU A 72 -2.92 1.51 14.76
C LEU A 72 -3.14 1.94 13.32
N LYS A 73 -4.29 2.57 13.03
CA LYS A 73 -4.67 2.95 11.67
C LYS A 73 -3.88 4.17 11.18
N SER A 74 -3.51 5.11 12.05
CA SER A 74 -2.60 6.21 11.72
C SER A 74 -1.21 5.71 11.35
N ARG A 75 -0.68 4.70 12.04
CA ARG A 75 0.61 4.06 11.66
C ARG A 75 0.51 3.34 10.32
N GLU A 76 -0.60 2.65 10.06
CA GLU A 76 -0.84 2.02 8.75
C GLU A 76 -0.90 3.06 7.62
N LEU A 77 -1.56 4.21 7.85
CA LEU A 77 -1.58 5.32 6.90
C LEU A 77 -0.18 5.87 6.60
N GLU A 78 0.68 6.03 7.61
CA GLU A 78 2.06 6.46 7.40
C GLU A 78 2.83 5.49 6.49
N MET A 79 2.71 4.19 6.77
CA MET A 79 3.28 3.13 5.94
C MET A 79 2.74 3.16 4.51
N LEU A 80 1.42 3.25 4.31
CA LEU A 80 0.79 3.25 2.99
C LEU A 80 1.19 4.48 2.16
N LYS A 81 1.29 5.65 2.80
CA LYS A 81 1.76 6.89 2.15
C LYS A 81 3.21 6.76 1.69
N ASP A 82 4.08 6.15 2.51
CA ASP A 82 5.46 5.89 2.12
C ASP A 82 5.56 4.90 0.94
N VAL A 83 4.74 3.82 0.97
CA VAL A 83 4.61 2.89 -0.16
C VAL A 83 4.19 3.62 -1.44
N LEU A 84 3.19 4.49 -1.37
CA LEU A 84 2.68 5.22 -2.52
C LEU A 84 3.77 6.11 -3.13
N VAL A 85 4.51 6.85 -2.30
CA VAL A 85 5.62 7.69 -2.76
C VAL A 85 6.69 6.86 -3.45
N ARG A 86 7.12 5.76 -2.84
CA ARG A 86 8.18 4.90 -3.39
C ARG A 86 7.77 4.23 -4.70
N VAL A 87 6.55 3.73 -4.79
CA VAL A 87 6.02 3.10 -6.02
C VAL A 87 5.91 4.14 -7.13
N ARG A 88 5.43 5.35 -6.84
CA ARG A 88 5.35 6.44 -7.84
C ARG A 88 6.74 6.84 -8.33
N ASN A 89 7.66 7.13 -7.41
CA ASN A 89 9.04 7.49 -7.75
C ASN A 89 9.70 6.39 -8.59
N TRP A 90 9.52 5.13 -8.21
CA TRP A 90 10.03 3.98 -8.97
C TRP A 90 9.40 3.89 -10.37
N SER A 91 8.11 4.19 -10.52
CA SER A 91 7.42 4.15 -11.81
C SER A 91 7.80 5.28 -12.77
N GLU A 92 8.26 6.41 -12.23
CA GLU A 92 8.67 7.60 -12.99
C GLU A 92 10.12 7.53 -13.50
N ILE A 93 10.98 6.72 -12.87
CA ILE A 93 12.36 6.47 -13.34
C ILE A 93 12.30 5.71 -14.68
N SER A 94 13.07 6.18 -15.67
CA SER A 94 13.01 5.74 -17.08
C SER A 94 12.99 4.21 -17.28
N GLN A 95 11.92 3.72 -17.94
CA GLN A 95 11.58 2.31 -18.17
C GLN A 95 12.64 1.53 -18.97
N SER A 96 13.68 1.07 -18.29
CA SER A 96 14.60 0.08 -18.86
C SER A 96 13.90 -1.29 -19.05
N ALA A 97 14.41 -2.14 -19.95
CA ALA A 97 13.87 -3.50 -20.13
C ALA A 97 13.91 -4.35 -18.84
N ASN A 98 14.86 -4.07 -17.93
CA ASN A 98 14.92 -4.70 -16.62
C ASN A 98 13.80 -4.20 -15.69
N GLN A 99 13.41 -2.93 -15.79
CA GLN A 99 12.34 -2.35 -15.00
C GLN A 99 10.97 -2.89 -15.40
N GLN A 100 10.73 -3.12 -16.71
CA GLN A 100 9.52 -3.82 -17.17
C GLN A 100 9.40 -5.24 -16.61
N ARG A 101 10.52 -5.97 -16.48
CA ARG A 101 10.52 -7.31 -15.85
C ARG A 101 10.26 -7.25 -14.34
N LEU A 102 10.71 -6.19 -13.68
CA LEU A 102 10.45 -5.97 -12.26
C LEU A 102 9.01 -5.50 -12.01
N GLU A 103 8.38 -4.83 -12.98
CA GLU A 103 7.02 -4.32 -12.88
C GLU A 103 6.00 -5.42 -12.53
N ASP A 104 6.05 -6.56 -13.22
CA ASP A 104 5.16 -7.71 -12.92
C ASP A 104 5.29 -8.16 -11.45
N ARG A 105 6.52 -8.12 -10.90
CA ARG A 105 6.79 -8.49 -9.51
C ARG A 105 6.29 -7.41 -8.53
N VAL A 106 6.50 -6.13 -8.85
CA VAL A 106 5.98 -4.99 -8.08
C VAL A 106 4.46 -5.05 -8.01
N VAL A 107 3.80 -5.23 -9.16
CA VAL A 107 2.34 -5.40 -9.27
C VAL A 107 1.86 -6.57 -8.42
N THR A 108 2.53 -7.72 -8.50
CA THR A 108 2.14 -8.92 -7.73
C THR A 108 2.20 -8.65 -6.23
N LEU A 109 3.31 -8.08 -5.75
CA LEU A 109 3.49 -7.79 -4.32
C LEU A 109 2.53 -6.70 -3.83
N LEU A 110 2.31 -5.65 -4.63
CA LEU A 110 1.36 -4.57 -4.30
C LEU A 110 -0.07 -5.12 -4.23
N LYS A 111 -0.49 -5.94 -5.20
CA LYS A 111 -1.80 -6.59 -5.20
C LYS A 111 -1.99 -7.48 -3.96
N THR A 112 -1.00 -8.30 -3.63
CA THR A 112 -1.05 -9.16 -2.44
C THR A 112 -1.14 -8.33 -1.17
N ALA A 113 -0.33 -7.29 -1.04
CA ALA A 113 -0.33 -6.42 0.13
C ALA A 113 -1.67 -5.70 0.31
N LEU A 114 -2.23 -5.15 -0.77
CA LEU A 114 -3.56 -4.51 -0.77
C LEU A 114 -4.68 -5.50 -0.36
N HIS A 115 -4.59 -6.77 -0.77
CA HIS A 115 -5.59 -7.78 -0.40
C HIS A 115 -5.55 -8.19 1.08
N LEU A 116 -4.43 -7.92 1.76
CA LEU A 116 -4.25 -8.22 3.18
C LEU A 116 -4.65 -7.06 4.10
N ILE A 117 -5.06 -5.92 3.54
CA ILE A 117 -5.56 -4.78 4.32
C ILE A 117 -6.92 -5.17 4.89
N GLU A 118 -7.05 -4.97 6.21
CA GLU A 118 -8.26 -5.22 6.97
C GLU A 118 -8.65 -3.96 7.75
N ASP A 119 -9.84 -3.98 8.37
CA ASP A 119 -10.29 -2.89 9.24
C ASP A 119 -9.33 -2.65 10.42
N VAL A 120 -8.72 -3.72 10.92
CA VAL A 120 -7.68 -3.68 11.96
C VAL A 120 -6.35 -4.07 11.33
N PRO A 121 -5.30 -3.25 11.45
CA PRO A 121 -4.00 -3.55 10.85
C PRO A 121 -3.42 -4.89 11.32
N THR A 122 -2.86 -5.67 10.39
CA THR A 122 -2.33 -7.01 10.67
C THR A 122 -0.83 -7.10 10.40
N SER A 123 -0.13 -7.99 11.11
CA SER A 123 1.29 -8.25 10.82
C SER A 123 1.51 -8.78 9.40
N ALA A 124 0.49 -9.43 8.81
CA ALA A 124 0.56 -9.96 7.46
C ALA A 124 0.57 -8.84 6.41
N SER A 125 -0.30 -7.81 6.54
CA SER A 125 -0.30 -6.66 5.63
C SER A 125 1.04 -5.92 5.71
N TYR A 126 1.53 -5.64 6.92
CA TYR A 126 2.82 -5.00 7.16
C TYR A 126 3.99 -5.78 6.55
N ALA A 127 4.02 -7.10 6.73
CA ALA A 127 5.06 -7.96 6.14
C ALA A 127 5.02 -7.96 4.61
N ALA A 128 3.83 -7.94 4.00
CA ALA A 128 3.68 -7.89 2.55
C ALA A 128 4.16 -6.54 1.98
N PHE A 129 3.80 -5.43 2.60
CA PHE A 129 4.33 -4.12 2.22
C PHE A 129 5.84 -4.03 2.43
N ARG A 130 6.38 -4.61 3.51
CA ARG A 130 7.83 -4.69 3.73
C ARG A 130 8.54 -5.41 2.58
N GLN A 131 8.01 -6.51 2.09
CA GLN A 131 8.60 -7.25 0.96
C GLN A 131 8.62 -6.41 -0.32
N LEU A 132 7.55 -5.66 -0.58
CA LEU A 132 7.50 -4.72 -1.70
C LEU A 132 8.59 -3.64 -1.55
N MET A 133 8.78 -3.12 -0.36
CA MET A 133 9.70 -2.01 -0.11
C MET A 133 11.17 -2.44 -0.14
N VAL A 134 11.46 -3.66 0.31
CA VAL A 134 12.77 -4.28 0.10
C VAL A 134 13.09 -4.47 -1.38
N LEU A 135 12.09 -4.76 -2.22
CA LEU A 135 12.27 -4.83 -3.68
C LEU A 135 12.52 -3.45 -4.29
N LEU A 136 11.88 -2.41 -3.76
CA LEU A 136 12.02 -1.02 -4.19
C LEU A 136 13.15 -0.26 -3.47
N LYS A 137 13.99 -0.97 -2.70
CA LYS A 137 15.07 -0.39 -1.91
C LYS A 137 15.94 0.50 -2.77
N ASP A 138 16.25 1.69 -2.27
CA ASP A 138 17.21 2.57 -2.92
C ASP A 138 18.62 1.96 -2.78
N ALA A 139 19.26 1.68 -3.91
CA ALA A 139 20.59 1.08 -3.95
C ALA A 139 21.66 1.98 -3.31
N ASP A 140 21.42 3.30 -3.31
CA ASP A 140 22.34 4.29 -2.74
C ASP A 140 22.09 4.50 -1.24
N ASN A 141 20.93 4.08 -0.71
CA ASN A 141 20.61 4.18 0.70
C ASN A 141 20.87 2.85 1.46
N ARG A 142 22.11 2.66 1.89
CA ARG A 142 22.50 1.47 2.67
C ARG A 142 21.87 1.41 4.07
N ASN A 143 21.50 2.56 4.64
CA ASN A 143 20.95 2.69 6.00
C ASN A 143 19.42 2.86 5.99
N GLU A 144 18.76 2.45 4.91
CA GLU A 144 17.32 2.56 4.81
C GLU A 144 16.62 1.79 5.94
N ASP A 145 15.86 2.54 6.75
CA ASP A 145 15.10 2.02 7.87
C ASP A 145 13.73 1.53 7.39
N PHE A 146 13.35 0.32 7.83
CA PHE A 146 12.08 -0.32 7.52
C PHE A 146 11.20 -0.51 8.77
N ASP A 147 11.49 0.22 9.84
CA ASP A 147 10.74 0.17 11.10
C ASP A 147 9.26 0.50 10.93
N ILE A 148 8.92 1.40 10.00
CA ILE A 148 7.52 1.75 9.66
C ILE A 148 6.72 0.56 9.10
N TYR A 149 7.40 -0.49 8.61
CA TYR A 149 6.80 -1.73 8.12
C TYR A 149 6.75 -2.84 9.17
N THR A 150 6.90 -2.48 10.44
CA THR A 150 6.73 -3.41 11.56
C THR A 150 5.51 -3.02 12.37
N LEU A 151 4.51 -3.89 12.43
CA LEU A 151 3.36 -3.69 13.30
C LEU A 151 3.81 -3.78 14.76
N ARG A 152 3.50 -2.74 15.54
CA ARG A 152 3.84 -2.66 16.96
C ARG A 152 2.57 -2.60 17.79
N SER A 153 2.63 -3.17 19.00
CA SER A 153 1.57 -2.99 19.98
C SER A 153 1.39 -1.51 20.34
N VAL A 154 0.20 -1.17 20.82
CA VAL A 154 -0.09 0.16 21.35
C VAL A 154 -0.02 0.09 22.86
N SER A 155 0.82 0.93 23.45
CA SER A 155 0.94 1.02 24.91
C SER A 155 -0.19 1.83 25.54
N ASP A 156 -0.40 1.66 26.85
CA ASP A 156 -1.36 2.47 27.60
C ASP A 156 -0.96 3.95 27.64
N ASP A 157 0.35 4.24 27.65
CA ASP A 157 0.87 5.61 27.59
C ASP A 157 0.49 6.29 26.27
N GLU A 158 0.65 5.60 25.14
CA GLU A 158 0.28 6.16 23.84
C GLU A 158 -1.23 6.45 23.72
N LYS A 159 -2.07 5.55 24.25
CA LYS A 159 -3.52 5.79 24.30
C LYS A 159 -3.84 7.00 25.17
N THR A 160 -3.19 7.09 26.32
CA THR A 160 -3.39 8.19 27.28
C THR A 160 -2.94 9.52 26.68
N ASP A 161 -1.80 9.55 26.00
CA ASP A 161 -1.28 10.75 25.35
C ASP A 161 -2.18 11.23 24.22
N LEU A 162 -2.73 10.31 23.41
CA LEU A 162 -3.72 10.67 22.41
C LEU A 162 -4.99 11.24 23.05
N ILE A 163 -5.50 10.62 24.12
CA ILE A 163 -6.68 11.12 24.84
C ILE A 163 -6.42 12.55 25.36
N LYS A 164 -5.27 12.78 26.01
CA LYS A 164 -4.87 14.11 26.50
C LYS A 164 -4.83 15.14 25.37
N LYS A 165 -4.18 14.82 24.25
CA LYS A 165 -4.13 15.69 23.06
C LYS A 165 -5.53 16.06 22.56
N VAL A 166 -6.47 15.11 22.56
CA VAL A 166 -7.86 15.34 22.14
C VAL A 166 -8.62 16.20 23.14
N VAL A 167 -8.42 16.01 24.44
CA VAL A 167 -8.98 16.88 25.49
C VAL A 167 -8.46 18.31 25.33
N ASP A 168 -7.14 18.49 25.21
CA ASP A 168 -6.50 19.79 25.10
C ASP A 168 -6.99 20.55 23.85
N SER A 169 -7.05 19.87 22.69
CA SER A 169 -7.56 20.47 21.45
C SER A 169 -9.08 20.76 21.47
N SER A 170 -9.85 20.08 22.31
CA SER A 170 -11.29 20.32 22.46
C SER A 170 -11.61 21.50 23.38
N ASN A 171 -10.69 21.85 24.29
CA ASN A 171 -10.85 22.97 25.23
C ASN A 171 -10.60 24.35 24.62
N PHE A 172 -10.08 24.42 23.38
CA PHE A 172 -9.83 25.68 22.66
C PHE A 172 -10.95 26.12 21.70
N ASN A 173 -12.06 25.38 21.63
CA ASN A 173 -13.24 25.77 20.84
C ASN A 173 -14.41 26.13 21.78
N PHE A 174 -14.32 27.31 22.40
CA PHE A 174 -15.44 28.01 23.05
C PHE A 174 -15.46 29.46 22.60
#